data_AF-A0A953EQM3-F1
#
_entry.id   AF-A0A953EQM3-F1
#
_cell.length_a   1.000
_cell.length_b   1.000
_cell.length_c   1.000
_cell.angle_alpha   90.00
_cell.angle_beta   90.00
_cell.angle_gamma   90.00
#
_symmetry.space_group_name_H-M   'P 1'
#
loop_
_entity.id
_entity.type
_entity.pdbx_description
1 polymer ?
#
loop_
_entity_poly.entity_id
_entity_poly.type
_entity_poly.pdbx_seq_one_letter_code
_entity_poly.pdbx_strand_id
1 'polypeptide(L)'
;MVRASAMLGARSGPLVCTDGQPTSAVDELLRQVRVSGAGLAHHGDFEWGGIRVANYLVQRHLAGPWRFSTRDYLESAPSGACRWVTLVAGCLPRGTRALYLRGS
;
A
#
# COMPACT_ATOMS: atom_id res chain seq x y z
N MET A 1 10.91 -3.49 1.10
CA MET A 1 11.06 -4.03 -0.27
C MET A 1 12.22 -5.03 -0.48
N VAL A 2 13.15 -5.25 0.46
CA VAL A 2 14.21 -6.29 0.35
C VAL A 2 13.66 -7.73 0.34
N ARG A 3 12.48 -7.98 0.93
CA ARG A 3 11.86 -9.32 0.92
C ARG A 3 11.11 -9.71 -0.37
N ALA A 4 10.71 -8.74 -1.20
CA ALA A 4 9.95 -9.04 -2.42
C ALA A 4 10.83 -9.69 -3.51
N SER A 5 12.10 -9.29 -3.61
CA SER A 5 13.06 -9.85 -4.57
C SER A 5 13.35 -11.34 -4.30
N ALA A 6 13.37 -11.76 -3.03
CA ALA A 6 13.65 -13.15 -2.65
C ALA A 6 12.56 -14.14 -3.10
N MET A 7 11.33 -13.69 -3.33
CA MET A 7 10.20 -14.54 -3.72
C MET A 7 10.12 -14.82 -5.23
N LEU A 8 10.74 -13.98 -6.07
CA LEU A 8 10.58 -14.06 -7.54
C LEU A 8 11.76 -14.73 -8.26
N GLY A 9 12.95 -14.77 -7.63
CA GLY A 9 14.15 -15.39 -8.22
C GLY A 9 14.55 -14.79 -9.58
N ALA A 10 15.42 -15.46 -10.33
CA ALA A 10 15.97 -14.99 -11.61
C ALA A 10 14.93 -14.79 -12.76
N ARG A 11 13.63 -15.01 -12.50
CA ARG A 11 12.54 -14.84 -13.46
C ARG A 11 11.74 -13.55 -13.26
N SER A 12 11.98 -12.78 -12.19
CA SER A 12 11.46 -11.42 -12.14
C SER A 12 12.15 -10.58 -13.20
N GLY A 13 11.37 -9.89 -14.04
CA GLY A 13 11.88 -8.75 -14.78
C GLY A 13 12.50 -7.70 -13.84
N PRO A 14 13.17 -6.67 -14.37
CA PRO A 14 13.84 -5.66 -13.55
C PRO A 14 12.90 -5.05 -12.50
N LEU A 15 13.31 -5.10 -11.23
CA LEU A 15 12.55 -4.57 -10.10
C LEU A 15 13.12 -3.20 -9.70
N VAL A 16 12.25 -2.19 -9.59
CA VAL A 16 12.60 -0.85 -9.12
C VAL A 16 11.92 -0.61 -7.77
N CYS A 17 12.70 -0.31 -6.74
CA CYS A 17 12.19 0.08 -5.43
C CYS A 17 12.06 1.60 -5.35
N THR A 18 10.86 2.09 -5.04
CA THR A 18 10.58 3.53 -4.99
C THR A 18 10.73 4.13 -3.60
N ASP A 19 10.93 3.29 -2.57
CA ASP A 19 11.02 3.67 -1.14
C ASP A 19 9.93 4.69 -0.73
N GLY A 20 8.69 4.42 -1.13
CA GLY A 20 7.55 5.33 -1.00
C GLY A 20 7.23 6.06 -2.30
N GLN A 21 7.00 7.38 -2.23
CA GLN A 21 6.66 8.19 -3.42
C GLN A 21 7.86 8.24 -4.39
N PRO A 22 7.66 7.98 -5.69
CA PRO A 22 8.73 7.99 -6.67
C PRO A 22 9.48 9.33 -6.68
N THR A 23 10.81 9.27 -6.54
CA THR A 23 11.68 10.43 -6.75
C THR A 23 11.77 10.76 -8.25
N SER A 24 12.29 11.95 -8.60
CA SER A 24 12.46 12.36 -10.00
C SER A 24 13.32 11.39 -10.81
N ALA A 25 14.33 10.75 -10.20
CA ALA A 25 15.17 9.75 -10.86
C ALA A 25 14.39 8.47 -11.19
N VAL A 26 13.55 8.00 -10.25
CA VAL A 26 12.67 6.84 -10.46
C VAL A 26 11.64 7.17 -11.53
N ASP A 27 11.07 8.38 -11.50
CA ASP A 27 10.10 8.85 -12.49
C ASP A 27 10.67 8.83 -13.91
N GLU A 28 11.90 9.33 -14.08
CA GLU A 28 12.58 9.35 -15.38
C GLU A 28 12.92 7.93 -15.88
N LEU A 29 13.37 7.04 -14.98
CA LEU A 29 13.61 5.64 -15.32
C LEU A 29 12.33 4.95 -15.83
N LEU A 30 11.22 5.10 -15.10
CA LEU A 30 9.94 4.49 -15.47
C LEU A 30 9.43 5.04 -16.81
N ARG A 31 9.61 6.34 -17.04
CA ARG A 31 9.29 6.98 -18.32
C ARG A 31 10.08 6.34 -19.47
N GLN A 32 11.39 6.14 -19.32
CA GLN A 32 12.22 5.54 -20.37
C GLN A 32 11.83 4.09 -20.67
N VAL A 33 11.58 3.29 -19.63
CA VAL A 33 11.09 1.91 -19.78
C VAL A 33 9.75 1.88 -20.51
N ARG A 34 8.85 2.83 -20.22
CA ARG A 34 7.56 2.91 -20.92
C ARG A 34 7.71 3.28 -22.38
N VAL A 35 8.60 4.25 -22.68
CA VAL A 35 8.90 4.70 -24.05
C VAL A 35 9.55 3.58 -24.88
N SER A 36 10.34 2.70 -24.26
CA SER A 36 10.87 1.52 -24.93
C SER A 36 9.83 0.44 -25.23
N GLY A 37 8.55 0.68 -24.90
CA GLY A 37 7.44 -0.23 -25.15
C GLY A 37 7.26 -1.32 -24.10
N ALA A 38 8.05 -1.31 -23.02
CA ALA A 38 7.90 -2.30 -21.96
C ALA A 38 6.67 -1.98 -21.08
N GLY A 39 5.99 -3.05 -20.65
CA GLY A 39 4.90 -2.96 -19.68
C GLY A 39 5.44 -2.75 -18.27
N LEU A 40 4.73 -1.94 -17.48
CA LEU A 40 5.03 -1.73 -16.07
C LEU A 40 3.95 -2.39 -15.21
N ALA A 41 4.38 -3.07 -14.17
CA ALA A 41 3.51 -3.63 -13.13
C ALA A 41 3.97 -3.11 -11.77
N HIS A 42 3.03 -2.73 -10.92
CA HIS A 42 3.31 -2.22 -9.58
C HIS A 42 2.77 -3.17 -8.50
N HIS A 43 3.50 -3.26 -7.40
CA HIS A 43 3.07 -3.92 -6.18
C HIS A 43 3.39 -3.00 -5.00
N GLY A 44 2.52 -2.97 -4.00
CA GLY A 44 2.67 -2.15 -2.81
C GLY A 44 1.80 -2.67 -1.67
N ASP A 45 1.89 -2.00 -0.53
CA ASP A 45 1.10 -2.33 0.65
C ASP A 45 -0.30 -1.71 0.57
N PHE A 46 -1.33 -2.42 1.03
CA PHE A 46 -2.72 -1.92 1.08
C PHE A 46 -2.91 -0.95 2.26
N GLU A 47 -2.20 0.17 2.20
CA GLU A 47 -2.33 1.30 3.11
C GLU A 47 -2.37 2.62 2.32
N TRP A 48 -2.63 3.73 2.98
CA TRP A 48 -2.86 5.02 2.31
C TRP A 48 -1.68 5.48 1.44
N GLY A 49 -0.45 5.35 1.93
CA GLY A 49 0.77 5.64 1.18
C GLY A 49 0.89 4.76 -0.07
N GLY A 50 0.69 3.46 0.07
CA GLY A 50 0.66 2.50 -1.04
C GLY A 50 -0.39 2.83 -2.10
N ILE A 51 -1.62 3.18 -1.70
CA ILE A 51 -2.68 3.59 -2.65
C ILE A 51 -2.28 4.88 -3.38
N ARG A 52 -1.67 5.85 -2.69
CA ARG A 52 -1.18 7.08 -3.33
C ARG A 52 -0.09 6.80 -4.36
N VAL A 53 0.85 5.89 -4.07
CA VAL A 53 1.89 5.48 -5.03
C VAL A 53 1.26 4.76 -6.21
N ALA A 54 0.32 3.83 -5.97
CA ALA A 54 -0.38 3.12 -7.03
C ALA A 54 -1.11 4.08 -7.99
N ASN A 55 -1.86 5.04 -7.45
CA ASN A 55 -2.54 6.06 -8.25
C ASN A 55 -1.57 6.87 -9.10
N TYR A 56 -0.44 7.29 -8.51
CA TYR A 56 0.61 8.01 -9.24
C TYR A 56 1.16 7.19 -10.42
N LEU A 57 1.48 5.92 -10.19
CA LEU A 57 2.06 5.03 -11.21
C LEU A 57 1.05 4.70 -12.32
N VAL A 58 -0.22 4.49 -11.98
CA VAL A 58 -1.29 4.27 -12.96
C VAL A 58 -1.48 5.52 -13.83
N GLN A 59 -1.61 6.69 -13.20
CA GLN A 59 -1.90 7.93 -13.92
C GLN A 59 -0.76 8.38 -14.81
N ARG A 60 0.49 8.25 -14.35
CA ARG A 60 1.65 8.82 -15.03
C ARG A 60 2.41 7.84 -15.93
N HIS A 61 2.37 6.55 -15.59
CA HIS A 61 3.18 5.53 -16.25
C HIS A 61 2.36 4.37 -16.82
N LEU A 62 1.02 4.40 -16.67
CA LEU A 62 0.11 3.34 -17.11
C LEU A 62 0.47 1.96 -16.52
N ALA A 63 1.04 1.95 -15.31
CA ALA A 63 1.44 0.72 -14.64
C ALA A 63 0.21 -0.07 -14.17
N GLY A 64 0.14 -1.36 -14.49
CA GLY A 64 -0.92 -2.25 -14.02
C GLY A 64 -0.68 -2.73 -12.57
N PRO A 65 -1.74 -3.06 -11.80
CA PRO A 65 -1.58 -3.68 -10.48
C PRO A 65 -1.10 -5.13 -10.62
N TRP A 66 -0.14 -5.51 -9.78
CA TRP A 66 0.28 -6.90 -9.59
C TRP A 66 0.11 -7.30 -8.14
N ARG A 67 -0.83 -8.21 -7.89
CA ARG A 67 -1.28 -8.61 -6.54
C ARG A 67 -1.67 -7.39 -5.68
N PHE A 68 -2.27 -6.39 -6.32
CA PHE A 68 -2.68 -5.12 -5.74
C PHE A 68 -4.09 -4.71 -6.21
N SER A 69 -4.96 -5.70 -6.43
CA SER A 69 -6.38 -5.48 -6.74
C SER A 69 -7.24 -5.67 -5.49
N THR A 70 -8.49 -5.18 -5.54
CA THR A 70 -9.50 -5.44 -4.50
C THR A 70 -9.64 -6.93 -4.20
N ARG A 71 -9.52 -7.79 -5.23
CA ARG A 71 -9.56 -9.25 -5.07
C ARG A 71 -8.38 -9.74 -4.23
N ASP A 72 -7.17 -9.29 -4.53
CA ASP A 72 -5.96 -9.68 -3.79
C ASP A 72 -6.03 -9.23 -2.33
N TYR A 73 -6.60 -8.06 -2.06
CA TYR A 73 -6.86 -7.59 -0.69
C TYR A 73 -7.84 -8.51 0.04
N LEU A 74 -8.98 -8.85 -0.58
CA LEU A 74 -9.98 -9.71 0.05
C LEU A 74 -9.52 -11.15 0.25
N GLU A 75 -8.70 -11.70 -0.66
CA GLU A 75 -8.10 -13.04 -0.53
C GLU A 75 -6.99 -13.08 0.53
N SER A 76 -6.31 -11.96 0.80
CA SER A 76 -5.25 -11.87 1.81
C SER A 76 -5.72 -11.36 3.17
N ALA A 77 -6.90 -10.76 3.23
CA ALA A 77 -7.51 -10.36 4.48
C ALA A 77 -7.74 -11.62 5.32
N PRO A 78 -7.15 -11.74 6.53
CA PRO A 78 -7.64 -12.72 7.47
C PRO A 78 -9.14 -12.48 7.67
N SER A 79 -9.92 -13.52 7.92
CA SER A 79 -11.31 -13.44 8.38
C SER A 79 -11.37 -12.76 9.76
N GLY A 80 -10.86 -11.55 9.85
CA GLY A 80 -10.63 -10.79 11.05
C GLY A 80 -11.89 -10.01 11.33
N ALA A 81 -12.68 -10.51 12.28
CA ALA A 81 -13.78 -9.78 12.87
C ALA A 81 -13.32 -8.34 13.15
N CYS A 82 -13.97 -7.40 12.47
CA CYS A 82 -13.82 -5.98 12.74
C CYS A 82 -14.35 -5.74 14.16
N ARG A 83 -13.49 -5.81 15.17
CA ARG A 83 -13.88 -5.50 16.54
C ARG A 83 -13.94 -3.99 16.65
N TRP A 84 -15.12 -3.45 16.41
CA TRP A 84 -15.45 -2.08 16.74
C TRP A 84 -15.11 -1.83 18.21
N VAL A 85 -14.30 -0.81 18.47
CA VAL A 85 -14.05 -0.33 19.83
C VAL A 85 -15.04 0.80 20.08
N THR A 86 -15.92 0.64 21.06
CA THR A 86 -16.81 1.72 21.47
C THR A 86 -16.01 2.72 22.30
N LEU A 87 -15.97 3.96 21.83
CA LEU A 87 -15.52 5.09 22.65
C LEU A 87 -16.62 5.41 23.67
N VAL A 88 -16.36 5.10 24.94
CA VAL A 88 -17.27 5.46 26.04
C VAL A 88 -16.72 6.72 26.71
N ALA A 89 -17.50 7.79 26.70
CA ALA A 89 -17.20 8.97 27.49
C ALA A 89 -17.65 8.73 28.94
N GLY A 90 -16.71 8.72 29.89
CA GLY A 90 -16.98 8.64 31.32
C GLY A 90 -16.66 9.95 32.02
N CYS A 91 -17.56 10.43 32.88
CA CYS A 91 -17.27 11.53 33.81
C CYS A 91 -16.58 10.97 35.06
N LEU A 92 -15.30 11.31 35.27
CA LEU A 92 -14.61 11.02 36.53
C LEU A 92 -14.94 12.10 37.59
N PRO A 93 -14.86 11.80 38.90
CA PRO A 93 -15.30 12.68 39.99
C PRO A 93 -14.51 13.99 40.20
N ARG A 94 -13.68 14.42 39.24
CA ARG A 94 -12.88 15.65 39.33
C ARG A 94 -12.98 16.55 38.08
N GLY A 95 -14.04 16.40 37.27
CA GLY A 95 -14.32 17.30 36.14
C GLY A 95 -13.45 17.09 34.91
N THR A 96 -12.57 16.08 34.90
CA THR A 96 -11.79 15.70 33.71
C THR A 96 -12.60 14.75 32.83
N ARG A 97 -12.90 15.17 31.60
CA ARG A 97 -13.41 14.25 30.55
C ARG A 97 -12.25 13.37 30.09
N ALA A 98 -12.38 12.05 30.28
CA ALA A 98 -11.42 11.08 29.76
C ALA A 98 -12.10 10.20 28.70
N LEU A 99 -11.47 10.05 27.54
CA LEU A 99 -11.80 8.99 26.58
C LEU A 99 -10.98 7.76 26.94
N TYR A 100 -11.63 6.61 27.13
CA TYR A 100 -10.92 5.33 27.21
C TYR A 100 -11.53 4.31 26.25
N LEU A 101 -10.67 3.47 25.70
CA LEU A 101 -11.04 2.43 24.74
C LEU A 101 -11.62 1.24 25.51
N ARG A 102 -12.89 0.91 25.27
CA ARG A 102 -13.50 -0.33 25.79
C ARG A 102 -13.77 -1.26 24.63
N GLY A 103 -13.15 -2.43 24.68
CA GLY A 103 -13.43 -3.48 23.72
C GLY A 103 -14.59 -4.38 24.18
N SER A 104 -15.41 -4.84 23.25
CA SER A 104 -16.50 -5.81 23.46
C SER A 104 -16.04 -7.19 23.91
#